data_AF-A0A7K2IPG8-F1
#
_entry.id   AF-A0A7K2IPG8-F1
#
_cell.length_a   1.000
_cell.length_b   1.000
_cell.length_c   1.000
_cell.angle_alpha   90.00
_cell.angle_beta   90.00
_cell.angle_gamma   90.00
#
_symmetry.space_group_name_H-M   'P 1'
#
loop_
_entity.id
_entity.type
_entity.pdbx_description
1 polymer ?
#
loop_
_entity_poly.entity_id
_entity_poly.type
_entity_poly.pdbx_seq_one_letter_code
_entity_poly.pdbx_strand_id
1 'polypeptide(L)'
;MCVAAVGHLLTSYRAWALLDAGVPAARTADLWLLISLSVLVALGLVVSVLALRRAGHALWRLSRLGAVIAFGAALYALYQAAVLADTWLMLAGSGAALLSITVNIALLSTGIRSWCAR
;
A
#
# COMPACT_ATOMS: atom_id res chain seq x y z
N MET A 1 1.85 9.74 0.83
CA MET A 1 1.25 8.74 1.72
C MET A 1 -0.25 8.58 1.49
N CYS A 2 -1.07 9.65 1.55
CA CYS A 2 -2.52 9.53 1.26
C CYS A 2 -2.81 8.98 -0.15
N VAL A 3 -2.05 9.39 -1.16
CA VAL A 3 -2.24 8.89 -2.55
C VAL A 3 -1.99 7.38 -2.64
N ALA A 4 -0.96 6.86 -1.97
CA ALA A 4 -0.70 5.41 -1.90
C ALA A 4 -1.82 4.66 -1.15
N ALA A 5 -2.39 5.27 -0.09
CA ALA A 5 -3.53 4.70 0.62
C ALA A 5 -4.76 4.54 -0.29
N VAL A 6 -5.01 5.49 -1.20
CA VAL A 6 -6.08 5.37 -2.22
C VAL A 6 -5.83 4.17 -3.13
N GLY A 7 -4.58 3.94 -3.55
CA GLY A 7 -4.21 2.76 -4.34
C GLY A 7 -4.57 1.44 -3.63
N HIS A 8 -4.28 1.34 -2.33
CA HIS A 8 -4.64 0.16 -1.53
C HIS A 8 -6.15 0.02 -1.25
N LEU A 9 -6.88 1.14 -1.16
CA LEU A 9 -8.34 1.08 -1.09
C LEU A 9 -8.93 0.55 -2.39
N LEU A 10 -8.40 0.97 -3.55
CA LEU A 10 -8.82 0.44 -4.85
C LEU A 10 -8.53 -1.05 -5.00
N THR A 11 -7.38 -1.55 -4.52
CA THR A 11 -7.08 -2.99 -4.53
C THR A 11 -8.05 -3.76 -3.63
N SER A 12 -8.37 -3.24 -2.43
CA SER A 12 -9.36 -3.87 -1.55
C SER A 12 -10.76 -3.92 -2.17
N TYR A 13 -11.19 -2.83 -2.82
CA TYR A 13 -12.49 -2.75 -3.47
C TYR A 13 -12.59 -3.74 -4.63
N ARG A 14 -11.55 -3.86 -5.46
CA ARG A 14 -11.53 -4.84 -6.55
C ARG A 14 -11.47 -6.28 -6.06
N ALA A 15 -10.71 -6.56 -5.02
CA ALA A 15 -10.70 -7.88 -4.40
C ALA A 15 -12.09 -8.26 -3.84
N TRP A 16 -12.81 -7.29 -3.25
CA TRP A 16 -14.18 -7.50 -2.78
C TRP A 16 -15.15 -7.74 -3.94
N ALA A 17 -15.05 -6.98 -5.03
CA ALA A 17 -15.87 -7.19 -6.23
C ALA A 17 -15.64 -8.59 -6.85
N LEU A 18 -14.41 -9.12 -6.80
CA LEU A 18 -14.10 -10.48 -7.25
C LEU A 18 -14.70 -11.57 -6.34
N LEU A 19 -14.78 -11.31 -5.04
CA LEU A 19 -15.49 -12.19 -4.11
C LEU A 19 -16.99 -12.24 -4.43
N ASP A 20 -17.60 -11.08 -4.68
CA ASP A 20 -19.03 -10.96 -5.02
C ASP A 20 -19.36 -11.59 -6.38
N ALA A 21 -18.42 -11.53 -7.33
CA ALA A 21 -18.53 -12.17 -8.64
C ALA A 21 -18.40 -13.70 -8.64
N GLY A 22 -18.14 -14.33 -7.48
CA GLY A 22 -18.14 -15.79 -7.35
C GLY A 22 -16.83 -16.48 -7.74
N VAL A 23 -15.68 -15.96 -7.28
CA VAL A 23 -14.37 -16.62 -7.44
C VAL A 23 -14.35 -18.03 -6.82
N PRO A 24 -13.58 -18.99 -7.40
CA PRO A 24 -13.44 -20.34 -6.86
C PRO A 24 -13.12 -20.38 -5.35
N ALA A 25 -13.75 -21.32 -4.62
CA ALA A 25 -13.63 -21.43 -3.16
C ALA A 25 -12.18 -21.56 -2.64
N ALA A 26 -11.28 -22.13 -3.45
CA ALA A 26 -9.85 -22.24 -3.15
C ALA A 26 -9.13 -20.87 -3.07
N ARG A 27 -9.71 -19.80 -3.61
CA ARG A 27 -9.12 -18.45 -3.69
C ARG A 27 -9.80 -17.41 -2.80
N THR A 28 -10.91 -17.77 -2.16
CA THR A 28 -11.67 -16.88 -1.28
C THR A 28 -10.83 -16.39 -0.10
N ALA A 29 -10.10 -17.29 0.57
CA ALA A 29 -9.27 -16.95 1.72
C ALA A 29 -8.13 -15.98 1.34
N ASP A 30 -7.52 -16.25 0.19
CA ASP A 30 -6.48 -15.43 -0.45
C ASP A 30 -6.95 -13.99 -0.73
N LEU A 31 -8.16 -13.83 -1.26
CA LEU A 31 -8.76 -12.51 -1.52
C LEU A 31 -9.12 -11.77 -0.22
N TRP A 32 -9.63 -12.48 0.79
CA TRP A 32 -9.88 -11.89 2.12
C TRP A 32 -8.59 -11.40 2.79
N LEU A 33 -7.51 -12.16 2.64
CA LEU A 33 -6.18 -11.77 3.11
C LEU A 33 -5.70 -10.51 2.38
N LEU A 34 -5.88 -10.43 1.06
CA LEU A 34 -5.56 -9.24 0.27
C LEU A 34 -6.36 -8.00 0.70
N ILE A 35 -7.66 -8.14 0.96
CA ILE A 35 -8.53 -7.05 1.44
C ILE A 35 -8.04 -6.53 2.79
N SER A 36 -7.91 -7.45 3.77
CA SER A 36 -7.52 -7.09 5.13
C SER A 36 -6.13 -6.45 5.20
N LEU A 37 -5.17 -6.98 4.44
CA LEU A 37 -3.83 -6.42 4.32
C LEU A 37 -3.84 -5.02 3.66
N SER A 38 -4.61 -4.85 2.58
CA SER A 38 -4.72 -3.57 1.87
C SER A 38 -5.35 -2.48 2.75
N VAL A 39 -6.41 -2.81 3.49
CA VAL A 39 -7.06 -1.89 4.44
C VAL A 39 -6.11 -1.52 5.58
N LEU A 40 -5.41 -2.50 6.15
CA LEU A 40 -4.45 -2.25 7.24
C LEU A 40 -3.32 -1.32 6.79
N VAL A 41 -2.80 -1.52 5.58
CA VAL A 41 -1.79 -0.65 4.98
C VAL A 41 -2.32 0.75 4.75
N ALA A 42 -3.53 0.89 4.19
CA ALA A 42 -4.15 2.20 3.96
C ALA A 42 -4.29 2.99 5.28
N LEU A 43 -4.79 2.34 6.33
CA LEU A 43 -4.88 2.93 7.67
C LEU A 43 -3.50 3.30 8.23
N GLY A 44 -2.53 2.40 8.14
CA GLY A 44 -1.16 2.65 8.59
C GLY A 44 -0.52 3.86 7.90
N LEU A 45 -0.75 4.04 6.60
CA LEU A 45 -0.29 5.18 5.83
C LEU A 45 -0.98 6.50 6.27
N VAL A 46 -2.28 6.48 6.54
CA VAL A 46 -3.03 7.66 7.02
C VAL A 46 -2.56 8.07 8.41
N VAL A 47 -2.42 7.10 9.33
CA VAL A 47 -1.90 7.35 10.68
C VAL A 47 -0.48 7.91 10.61
N SER A 48 0.36 7.37 9.72
CA SER A 48 1.72 7.88 9.52
C SER A 48 1.76 9.35 9.09
N VAL A 49 0.80 9.81 8.28
CA VAL A 49 0.69 11.23 7.91
C VAL A 49 0.36 12.12 9.12
N LEU A 50 -0.62 11.69 9.93
CA LEU A 50 -0.98 12.42 11.15
C LEU A 50 0.18 12.47 12.14
N ALA A 51 0.92 11.37 12.25
CA ALA A 51 2.07 11.24 13.11
C ALA A 51 3.24 12.13 12.62
N LEU A 52 3.56 12.11 11.31
CA LEU A 52 4.60 12.97 10.71
C LEU A 52 4.32 14.46 10.92
N ARG A 53 3.05 14.88 10.91
CA ARG A 53 2.65 16.28 11.21
C ARG A 53 2.89 16.69 12.66
N ARG A 54 2.97 15.74 13.60
CA ARG A 54 3.09 16.01 15.06
C ARG A 54 4.52 15.95 15.62
N ALA A 55 5.53 15.88 14.75
CA ALA A 55 6.96 16.03 15.07
C ALA A 55 7.62 14.89 15.90
N GLY A 56 8.60 14.20 15.28
CA GLY A 56 9.57 13.35 15.97
C GLY A 56 10.45 12.54 15.00
N HIS A 57 11.77 12.60 15.13
CA HIS A 57 12.73 11.84 14.30
C HIS A 57 12.51 10.31 14.35
N ALA A 58 12.00 9.80 15.48
CA ALA A 58 11.61 8.39 15.62
C ALA A 58 10.49 7.98 14.66
N LEU A 59 9.58 8.91 14.32
CA LEU A 59 8.45 8.65 13.42
C LEU A 59 8.88 8.57 11.95
N TRP A 60 10.01 9.16 11.58
CA TRP A 60 10.54 9.05 10.22
C TRP A 60 10.97 7.61 9.89
N ARG A 61 11.59 6.90 10.85
CA ARG A 61 11.95 5.47 10.67
C ARG A 61 10.71 4.59 10.53
N LEU A 62 9.67 4.84 11.34
CA LEU A 62 8.38 4.13 11.24
C LEU A 62 7.69 4.37 9.89
N SER A 63 7.74 5.60 9.37
CA SER A 63 7.14 5.93 8.07
C SER A 63 7.84 5.22 6.89
N ARG A 64 9.15 4.96 6.99
CA ARG A 64 9.90 4.15 6.02
C ARG A 64 9.49 2.68 6.06
N LEU A 65 9.35 2.10 7.27
CA LEU A 65 8.84 0.74 7.41
C LEU A 65 7.42 0.61 6.84
N GLY A 66 6.55 1.60 7.09
CA GLY A 66 5.21 1.65 6.50
C GLY A 66 5.22 1.67 4.97
N ALA A 67 6.15 2.40 4.34
CA ALA A 67 6.30 2.39 2.88
C ALA A 67 6.79 1.04 2.34
N VAL A 68 7.69 0.35 3.04
CA VAL A 68 8.13 -1.01 2.65
C VAL A 68 6.98 -2.02 2.76
N ILE A 69 6.21 -1.96 3.84
CA ILE A 69 5.03 -2.83 4.03
C ILE A 69 3.98 -2.56 2.93
N ALA A 70 3.73 -1.29 2.62
CA ALA A 70 2.83 -0.91 1.54
C ALA A 70 3.31 -1.44 0.17
N PHE A 71 4.62 -1.42 -0.08
CA PHE A 71 5.18 -2.02 -1.29
C PHE A 71 4.98 -3.54 -1.33
N GLY A 72 5.22 -4.24 -0.22
CA GLY A 72 4.97 -5.68 -0.12
C GLY A 72 3.50 -6.05 -0.37
N ALA A 73 2.57 -5.26 0.17
CA ALA A 73 1.14 -5.41 -0.11
C ALA A 73 0.78 -5.24 -1.58
N ALA A 74 1.40 -4.26 -2.25
CA ALA A 74 1.20 -4.04 -3.68
C ALA A 74 1.75 -5.20 -4.53
N LEU A 75 2.90 -5.78 -4.15
CA LEU A 75 3.44 -6.98 -4.79
C LEU A 75 2.52 -8.19 -4.62
N TYR A 76 1.93 -8.37 -3.43
CA TYR A 76 0.96 -9.44 -3.20
C TYR A 76 -0.31 -9.25 -4.05
N ALA A 77 -0.78 -8.00 -4.22
CA ALA A 77 -1.87 -7.69 -5.14
C ALA A 77 -1.52 -8.04 -6.60
N LEU A 78 -0.30 -7.73 -7.04
CA LEU A 78 0.20 -8.07 -8.39
C LEU A 78 0.32 -9.58 -8.60
N TYR A 79 0.76 -10.33 -7.58
CA TYR A 79 0.78 -11.79 -7.61
C TYR A 79 -0.64 -12.36 -7.82
N GLN A 80 -1.62 -11.86 -7.05
CA GLN A 80 -3.01 -12.27 -7.25
C GLN A 80 -3.56 -11.84 -8.61
N ALA A 81 -3.15 -10.69 -9.13
CA ALA A 81 -3.59 -10.24 -10.45
C ALA A 81 -3.09 -11.18 -11.56
N ALA A 82 -1.83 -11.61 -11.48
CA ALA A 82 -1.24 -12.57 -12.42
C ALA A 82 -1.93 -13.94 -12.34
N VAL A 83 -2.26 -14.37 -11.12
CA VAL A 83 -2.94 -15.64 -10.86
C VAL A 83 -4.39 -15.65 -11.35
N LEU A 84 -5.14 -14.56 -11.12
CA LEU A 84 -6.54 -14.44 -11.55
C LEU A 84 -6.69 -13.94 -12.99
N ALA A 85 -5.57 -13.61 -13.67
CA ALA A 85 -5.53 -12.95 -14.97
C ALA A 85 -6.39 -11.67 -15.03
N ASP A 86 -6.52 -10.96 -13.90
CA ASP A 86 -7.37 -9.78 -13.79
C ASP A 86 -6.59 -8.49 -14.09
N THR A 87 -6.91 -7.86 -15.22
CA THR A 87 -6.22 -6.64 -15.69
C THR A 87 -6.44 -5.45 -14.75
N TRP A 88 -7.61 -5.35 -14.10
CA TRP A 88 -7.92 -4.23 -13.22
C TRP A 88 -7.17 -4.31 -11.90
N LEU A 89 -7.04 -5.51 -11.34
CA LEU A 89 -6.22 -5.78 -10.16
C LEU A 89 -4.74 -5.53 -10.47
N MET A 90 -4.30 -5.86 -11.68
CA MET A 90 -2.94 -5.59 -12.15
C MET A 90 -2.66 -4.09 -12.18
N LEU A 91 -3.55 -3.29 -12.79
CA LEU A 91 -3.45 -1.82 -12.82
C LEU A 91 -3.46 -1.21 -11.42
N ALA A 92 -4.36 -1.67 -10.54
CA ALA A 92 -4.45 -1.18 -9.17
C ALA A 92 -3.19 -1.51 -8.34
N GLY A 93 -2.68 -2.74 -8.47
CA GLY A 93 -1.45 -3.19 -7.82
C GLY A 93 -0.21 -2.44 -8.32
N SER A 94 -0.05 -2.27 -9.63
CA SER A 94 1.02 -1.47 -10.22
C SER A 94 0.97 -0.01 -9.76
N GLY A 95 -0.23 0.60 -9.75
CA GLY A 95 -0.42 1.96 -9.26
C GLY A 95 -0.03 2.11 -7.80
N ALA A 96 -0.48 1.19 -6.93
CA ALA A 96 -0.10 1.18 -5.52
C ALA A 96 1.42 1.02 -5.32
N ALA A 97 2.06 0.15 -6.10
CA ALA A 97 3.51 -0.05 -6.05
C ALA A 97 4.29 1.23 -6.44
N LEU A 98 3.93 1.86 -7.56
CA LEU A 98 4.56 3.10 -8.03
C LEU A 98 4.40 4.24 -7.02
N LEU A 99 3.20 4.38 -6.45
CA LEU A 99 2.93 5.38 -5.41
C LEU A 99 3.73 5.11 -4.14
N SER A 100 3.88 3.84 -3.75
CA SER A 100 4.70 3.46 -2.60
C SER A 100 6.18 3.80 -2.81
N ILE A 101 6.73 3.49 -3.99
CA ILE A 101 8.09 3.87 -4.38
C ILE A 101 8.28 5.38 -4.31
N THR A 102 7.35 6.14 -4.92
CA THR A 102 7.40 7.61 -4.94
C THR A 102 7.40 8.19 -3.54
N VAL A 103 6.55 7.66 -2.64
CA VAL A 103 6.51 8.06 -1.23
C VAL A 103 7.83 7.74 -0.53
N ASN A 104 8.44 6.59 -0.80
CA ASN A 104 9.71 6.20 -0.20
C ASN A 104 10.86 7.14 -0.63
N ILE A 105 10.92 7.50 -1.92
CA ILE A 105 11.87 8.48 -2.45
C ILE A 105 11.64 9.86 -1.82
N ALA A 106 10.39 10.31 -1.71
CA ALA A 106 10.05 11.58 -1.08
C ALA A 106 10.48 11.62 0.41
N LEU A 107 10.26 10.54 1.15
CA LEU A 107 10.71 10.42 2.55
C LEU A 107 12.23 10.43 2.66
N LEU A 108 12.95 9.74 1.76
CA LEU A 108 14.40 9.73 1.74
C LEU A 108 14.98 11.12 1.43
N SER A 109 14.49 11.79 0.39
CA SER A 109 14.96 13.11 -0.04
C SER A 109 14.71 14.21 1.01
N THR A 110 13.56 14.18 1.70
CA THR A 110 13.25 15.10 2.81
C THR A 110 14.11 14.83 4.04
N GLY A 111 14.41 13.56 4.33
CA GLY A 111 15.37 13.18 5.37
C GLY A 111 16.77 13.74 5.12
N ILE A 112 17.30 13.61 3.90
CA ILE A 112 18.63 14.11 3.52
C ILE A 112 18.71 15.64 3.68
N ARG A 113 17.70 16.39 3.20
CA ARG A 113 17.66 17.86 3.38
C ARG A 113 17.69 18.27 4.85
N SER A 114 16.98 17.55 5.73
CA SER A 114 16.95 17.86 7.16
C SER A 114 18.27 17.58 7.88
N TRP A 115 19.08 16.65 7.35
CA TRP A 115 20.42 16.35 7.86
C TRP A 115 21.47 17.34 7.35
N CYS A 116 21.38 17.79 6.11
CA CYS A 116 22.30 18.80 5.55
C CYS A 116 22.05 20.23 6.06
N ALA A 117 20.88 20.51 6.62
CA ALA A 117 20.54 21.81 7.21
C ALA A 117 20.98 21.96 8.68
N ARG A 118 21.61 20.93 9.26
CA ARG A 118 22.28 20.95 10.57
C ARG A 118 23.78 20.96 10.36
#